data_AF-A0A1G4GSB3-F1
#
_entry.id   AF-A0A1G4GSB3-F1
#
_cell.length_a   1.000
_cell.length_b   1.000
_cell.length_c   1.000
_cell.angle_alpha   90.00
_cell.angle_beta   90.00
_cell.angle_gamma   90.00
#
_symmetry.space_group_name_H-M   'P 1'
#
loop_
_entity.id
_entity.type
_entity.pdbx_description
1 polymer ?
#
loop_
_entity_poly.entity_id
_entity_poly.type
_entity_poly.pdbx_seq_one_letter_code
_entity_poly.pdbx_strand_id
1 'polypeptide(L)'
;YNIVQQFSVCKGFLDMINNPQAKEKYTDKCTTTVVDNMHLDQSYVDVCSIFKGALKLFSTGSRIYEKNIYCGYMNYWLNKQMRRSINSTCDTNTFYTTLIKNDTENSTILNICKEEIYNMEEPEFKNMYVLNNMYKELNEYKANMRKRYSEACKNAKECSRLYNSIISKCVQEKTSSLCIELSNINAKINNEGWMKQGNYVCNGIEALLSAEEAYAMNGKNKNTYLIHSISISVLMLGIFLIFLIFYK
;
A
#
# COMPACT_ATOMS: atom_id res chain seq x y z
N TYR A 1 11.38 4.27 -1.83
CA TYR A 1 10.89 3.19 -0.95
C TYR A 1 11.53 3.16 0.45
N ASN A 2 12.79 3.58 0.62
CA ASN A 2 13.51 3.64 1.91
C ASN A 2 12.80 4.40 3.07
N ILE A 3 11.87 5.29 2.76
CA ILE A 3 11.07 6.03 3.75
C ILE A 3 9.88 5.22 4.32
N VAL A 4 9.48 4.12 3.68
CA VAL A 4 8.25 3.37 4.02
C VAL A 4 8.31 2.78 5.43
N GLN A 5 9.50 2.42 5.91
CA GLN A 5 9.68 1.94 7.29
C GLN A 5 9.20 2.95 8.36
N GLN A 6 9.18 4.25 8.03
CA GLN A 6 8.78 5.32 8.93
C GLN A 6 7.30 5.71 8.80
N PHE A 7 6.56 5.12 7.86
CA PHE A 7 5.15 5.44 7.62
C PHE A 7 4.25 5.17 8.83
N SER A 8 4.60 4.17 9.66
CA SER A 8 3.86 3.88 10.90
C SER A 8 3.83 5.07 11.86
N VAL A 9 4.87 5.89 11.87
CA VAL A 9 4.97 7.08 12.70
C VAL A 9 4.07 8.19 12.16
N CYS A 10 4.13 8.44 10.85
CA CYS A 10 3.25 9.40 10.18
C CYS A 10 1.77 9.01 10.30
N LYS A 11 1.47 7.70 10.30
CA LYS A 11 0.12 7.18 10.54
C LYS A 11 -0.41 7.62 11.91
N GLY A 12 0.41 7.62 12.96
CA GLY A 12 -0.02 8.07 14.29
C GLY A 12 -0.55 9.51 14.30
N PHE A 13 0.09 10.43 13.57
CA PHE A 13 -0.40 11.81 13.41
C PHE A 13 -1.71 11.88 12.62
N LEU A 14 -1.83 11.05 11.59
CA LEU A 14 -3.06 10.98 10.81
C LEU A 14 -4.23 10.45 11.64
N ASP A 15 -3.97 9.44 12.48
CA ASP A 15 -4.95 8.87 13.41
C ASP A 15 -5.41 9.91 14.46
N MET A 16 -4.55 10.85 14.88
CA MET A 16 -4.96 11.98 15.74
C MET A 16 -6.00 12.90 15.09
N ILE A 17 -5.87 13.14 13.78
CA ILE A 17 -6.82 13.97 13.03
C ILE A 17 -8.11 13.20 12.71
N ASN A 18 -8.03 11.89 12.55
CA ASN A 18 -9.18 11.04 12.26
C ASN A 18 -10.22 10.96 13.41
N ASN A 19 -9.94 11.60 14.55
CA ASN A 19 -10.93 11.84 15.61
C ASN A 19 -11.98 12.89 15.18
N PRO A 20 -13.29 12.69 15.42
CA PRO A 20 -14.35 13.60 14.99
C PRO A 20 -14.12 15.08 15.31
N GLN A 21 -13.74 15.41 16.55
CA GLN A 21 -13.54 16.81 16.98
C GLN A 21 -12.33 17.47 16.28
N ALA A 22 -11.30 16.70 15.94
CA ALA A 22 -10.13 17.22 15.25
C ALA A 22 -10.43 17.47 13.77
N LYS A 23 -11.18 16.56 13.16
CA LYS A 23 -11.60 16.59 11.76
C LYS A 23 -12.58 17.73 11.46
N GLU A 24 -13.53 17.98 12.37
CA GLU A 24 -14.60 18.99 12.22
C GLU A 24 -14.07 20.39 11.86
N LYS A 25 -12.90 20.75 12.37
CA LYS A 25 -12.20 22.03 12.08
C LYS A 25 -11.91 22.26 10.59
N TYR A 26 -11.96 21.21 9.78
CA TYR A 26 -11.66 21.24 8.35
C TYR A 26 -12.88 20.92 7.48
N THR A 27 -13.97 20.43 8.07
CA THR A 27 -15.11 19.84 7.37
C THR A 27 -15.85 20.82 6.47
N ASP A 28 -16.17 22.03 6.93
CA ASP A 28 -16.96 22.98 6.15
C ASP A 28 -16.26 23.34 4.83
N LYS A 29 -14.99 23.74 4.90
CA LYS A 29 -14.20 24.10 3.73
C LYS A 29 -13.94 22.90 2.80
N CYS A 30 -13.80 21.72 3.38
CA CYS A 30 -13.69 20.48 2.63
C CYS A 30 -15.01 20.10 1.95
N THR A 31 -16.16 20.39 2.55
CA THR A 31 -17.47 20.15 1.93
C THR A 31 -17.63 20.96 0.67
N THR A 32 -17.38 22.28 0.72
CA THR A 32 -17.41 23.13 -0.47
C THR A 32 -16.44 22.66 -1.54
N THR A 33 -15.21 22.31 -1.16
CA THR A 33 -14.19 21.89 -2.13
C THR A 33 -14.54 20.55 -2.79
N VAL A 34 -14.98 19.57 -2.02
CA VAL A 34 -15.21 18.19 -2.49
C VAL A 34 -16.54 18.08 -3.22
N VAL A 35 -17.62 18.61 -2.65
CA VAL A 35 -18.97 18.45 -3.19
C VAL A 35 -19.23 19.48 -4.28
N ASP A 36 -18.98 20.76 -4.00
CA ASP A 36 -19.37 21.83 -4.91
C ASP A 36 -18.38 21.99 -6.07
N ASN A 37 -17.07 21.87 -5.79
CA ASN A 37 -16.03 22.11 -6.81
C ASN A 37 -15.54 20.84 -7.53
N MET A 38 -15.47 19.69 -6.83
CA MET A 38 -15.01 18.43 -7.43
C MET A 38 -16.16 17.49 -7.81
N HIS A 39 -17.38 17.76 -7.35
CA HIS A 39 -18.56 16.89 -7.55
C HIS A 39 -18.33 15.45 -7.09
N LEU A 40 -17.59 15.28 -6.00
CA LEU A 40 -17.31 14.00 -5.37
C LEU A 40 -18.33 13.69 -4.27
N ASP A 41 -18.44 12.40 -3.96
CA ASP A 41 -19.28 11.91 -2.87
C ASP A 41 -18.86 12.49 -1.50
N GLN A 42 -19.84 12.66 -0.61
CA GLN A 42 -19.63 13.21 0.74
C GLN A 42 -18.56 12.45 1.54
N SER A 43 -18.35 11.15 1.27
CA SER A 43 -17.28 10.35 1.88
C SER A 43 -15.86 10.90 1.63
N TYR A 44 -15.66 11.70 0.58
CA TYR A 44 -14.39 12.36 0.29
C TYR A 44 -14.15 13.63 1.13
N VAL A 45 -15.19 14.17 1.79
CA VAL A 45 -15.04 15.29 2.73
C VAL A 45 -14.18 14.88 3.91
N ASP A 46 -14.34 13.64 4.38
CA ASP A 46 -13.49 13.06 5.42
C ASP A 46 -12.04 12.92 4.96
N VAL A 47 -11.84 12.46 3.72
CA VAL A 47 -10.50 12.36 3.11
C VAL A 47 -9.83 13.72 3.07
N CYS A 48 -10.53 14.75 2.56
CA CYS A 48 -10.03 16.13 2.53
C CYS A 48 -9.68 16.64 3.94
N SER A 49 -10.59 16.43 4.90
CA SER A 49 -10.45 16.95 6.26
C SER A 49 -9.24 16.33 6.96
N ILE A 50 -9.08 15.01 6.85
CA ILE A 50 -7.95 14.28 7.41
C ILE A 50 -6.64 14.71 6.74
N PHE A 51 -6.63 14.79 5.41
CA PHE A 51 -5.45 15.19 4.65
C PHE A 51 -4.95 16.59 5.04
N LYS A 52 -5.87 17.56 5.06
CA LYS A 52 -5.58 18.95 5.41
C LYS A 52 -5.13 19.09 6.87
N GLY A 53 -5.81 18.42 7.80
CA GLY A 53 -5.41 18.42 9.20
C GLY A 53 -4.04 17.80 9.43
N ALA A 54 -3.71 16.71 8.74
CA ALA A 54 -2.39 16.08 8.82
C ALA A 54 -1.29 17.01 8.28
N LEU A 55 -1.50 17.66 7.12
CA LEU A 55 -0.54 18.64 6.60
C LEU A 55 -0.35 19.82 7.56
N LYS A 56 -1.42 20.29 8.22
CA LYS A 56 -1.31 21.32 9.25
C LYS A 56 -0.43 20.83 10.41
N LEU A 57 -0.68 19.64 10.95
CA LEU A 57 0.15 19.08 12.02
C LEU A 57 1.61 18.94 11.62
N PHE A 58 1.88 18.42 10.43
CA PHE A 58 3.26 18.31 9.93
C PHE A 58 3.90 19.69 9.77
N SER A 59 3.18 20.69 9.25
CA SER A 59 3.73 22.05 9.13
C SER A 59 4.13 22.66 10.47
N THR A 60 3.34 22.44 11.53
CA THR A 60 3.57 23.02 12.86
C THR A 60 4.48 22.17 13.76
N GLY A 61 4.51 20.85 13.55
CA GLY A 61 5.28 19.87 14.34
C GLY A 61 6.55 19.34 13.64
N SER A 62 6.87 19.86 12.45
CA SER A 62 7.92 19.39 11.51
C SER A 62 9.34 19.27 12.07
N ARG A 63 9.63 19.75 13.28
CA ARG A 63 10.97 19.57 13.87
C ARG A 63 11.33 18.11 14.17
N ILE A 64 10.36 17.20 14.13
CA ILE A 64 10.57 15.79 14.52
C ILE A 64 10.86 14.87 13.32
N TYR A 65 10.43 15.21 12.09
CA TYR A 65 10.57 14.34 10.91
C TYR A 65 10.94 15.11 9.65
N GLU A 66 11.78 14.48 8.82
CA GLU A 66 12.17 15.01 7.52
C GLU A 66 10.97 15.13 6.56
N LYS A 67 10.99 16.18 5.72
CA LYS A 67 9.91 16.50 4.79
C LYS A 67 9.54 15.37 3.84
N ASN A 68 10.55 14.74 3.24
CA ASN A 68 10.42 13.58 2.37
C ASN A 68 9.62 12.43 3.02
N ILE A 69 9.76 12.21 4.34
CA ILE A 69 9.07 11.13 5.05
C ILE A 69 7.57 11.41 5.15
N TYR A 70 7.18 12.55 5.73
CA TYR A 70 5.76 12.85 5.91
C TYR A 70 5.08 13.11 4.56
N CYS A 71 5.73 13.80 3.62
CA CYS A 71 5.14 14.02 2.30
C CYS A 71 5.00 12.71 1.51
N GLY A 72 6.00 11.83 1.55
CA GLY A 72 5.89 10.51 0.91
C GLY A 72 4.78 9.65 1.54
N TYR A 73 4.60 9.73 2.86
CA TYR A 73 3.45 9.08 3.52
C TYR A 73 2.12 9.68 3.10
N MET A 74 2.00 11.01 3.06
CA MET A 74 0.78 11.68 2.62
C MET A 74 0.44 11.34 1.18
N ASN A 75 1.44 11.25 0.30
CA ASN A 75 1.25 10.81 -1.08
C ASN A 75 0.70 9.38 -1.15
N TYR A 76 1.34 8.44 -0.42
CA TYR A 76 0.88 7.05 -0.33
C TYR A 76 -0.56 6.94 0.21
N TRP A 77 -0.84 7.63 1.32
CA TRP A 77 -2.15 7.59 1.97
C TRP A 77 -3.24 8.14 1.05
N LEU A 78 -2.99 9.27 0.37
CA LEU A 78 -3.98 9.87 -0.54
C LEU A 78 -4.23 8.98 -1.75
N ASN A 79 -3.16 8.43 -2.35
CA ASN A 79 -3.27 7.44 -3.43
C ASN A 79 -4.11 6.21 -3.04
N LYS A 80 -3.99 5.76 -1.78
CA LYS A 80 -4.81 4.68 -1.25
C LYS A 80 -6.28 5.08 -1.10
N GLN A 81 -6.56 6.31 -0.70
CA GLN A 81 -7.95 6.79 -0.60
C GLN A 81 -8.61 6.92 -1.97
N MET A 82 -7.93 7.52 -2.94
CA MET A 82 -8.50 7.75 -4.28
C MET A 82 -8.83 6.44 -5.01
N ARG A 83 -8.07 5.37 -4.75
CA ARG A 83 -8.29 4.03 -5.33
C ARG A 83 -9.42 3.22 -4.71
N ARG A 84 -10.00 3.66 -3.58
CA ARG A 84 -11.08 2.91 -2.91
C ARG A 84 -12.42 3.00 -3.66
N SER A 85 -12.59 3.98 -4.55
CA SER A 85 -13.79 4.12 -5.36
C SER A 85 -13.54 3.64 -6.79
N ILE A 86 -14.37 2.71 -7.26
CA ILE A 86 -14.33 2.13 -8.61
C ILE A 86 -14.73 3.17 -9.68
N ASN A 87 -15.43 4.24 -9.27
CA ASN A 87 -16.02 5.23 -10.18
C ASN A 87 -15.45 6.65 -10.00
N SER A 88 -14.34 6.81 -9.27
CA SER A 88 -13.74 8.14 -9.11
C SER A 88 -13.07 8.58 -10.41
N THR A 89 -13.63 9.61 -11.06
CA THR A 89 -12.96 10.34 -12.13
C THR A 89 -11.83 11.24 -11.61
N CYS A 90 -11.73 11.39 -10.28
CA CYS A 90 -10.72 12.19 -9.61
C CYS A 90 -9.56 11.31 -9.14
N ASP A 91 -8.39 11.52 -9.74
CA ASP A 91 -7.13 10.91 -9.27
C ASP A 91 -6.47 11.73 -8.16
N THR A 92 -5.40 11.19 -7.57
CA THR A 92 -4.66 11.84 -6.48
C THR A 92 -4.18 13.26 -6.83
N ASN A 93 -3.73 13.46 -8.07
CA ASN A 93 -3.18 14.73 -8.49
C ASN A 93 -4.29 15.78 -8.69
N THR A 94 -5.39 15.39 -9.32
CA THR A 94 -6.58 16.22 -9.54
C THR A 94 -7.20 16.63 -8.22
N PHE A 95 -7.33 15.68 -7.28
CA PHE A 95 -7.85 15.94 -5.94
C PHE A 95 -6.98 16.98 -5.22
N TYR A 96 -5.67 16.76 -5.19
CA TYR A 96 -4.76 17.62 -4.45
C TYR A 96 -4.61 19.03 -5.06
N THR A 97 -4.49 19.12 -6.38
CA THR A 97 -4.38 20.42 -7.08
C THR A 97 -5.65 21.25 -6.94
N THR A 98 -6.82 20.61 -7.03
CA THR A 98 -8.10 21.28 -6.81
C THR A 98 -8.28 21.72 -5.36
N LEU A 99 -7.79 20.94 -4.40
CA LEU A 99 -7.76 21.33 -2.98
C LEU A 99 -6.92 22.61 -2.75
N ILE A 100 -5.69 22.66 -3.28
CA ILE A 100 -4.82 23.84 -3.14
C ILE A 100 -5.46 25.07 -3.79
N LYS A 101 -6.04 24.91 -4.99
CA LYS A 101 -6.64 26.02 -5.75
C LYS A 101 -7.79 26.68 -5.00
N ASN A 102 -8.60 25.89 -4.28
CA ASN A 102 -9.82 26.38 -3.63
C ASN A 102 -9.63 26.75 -2.14
N ASP A 103 -8.45 26.55 -1.57
CA ASP A 103 -8.14 26.86 -0.17
C ASP A 103 -6.94 27.82 -0.05
N THR A 104 -7.15 29.03 -0.57
CA THR A 104 -6.12 30.09 -0.63
C THR A 104 -5.60 30.50 0.75
N GLU A 105 -6.47 30.55 1.76
CA GLU A 105 -6.14 30.88 3.15
C GLU A 105 -5.12 29.91 3.77
N ASN A 106 -5.13 28.63 3.37
CA ASN A 106 -4.19 27.62 3.85
C ASN A 106 -3.13 27.25 2.81
N SER A 107 -2.96 28.08 1.76
CA SER A 107 -2.09 27.77 0.62
C SER A 107 -0.66 27.41 1.05
N THR A 108 -0.04 28.11 1.99
CA THR A 108 1.31 27.76 2.49
C THR A 108 1.37 26.35 3.09
N ILE A 109 0.37 25.99 3.90
CA ILE A 109 0.28 24.68 4.57
C ILE A 109 0.01 23.57 3.55
N LEU A 110 -0.92 23.82 2.63
CA LEU A 110 -1.27 22.84 1.61
C LEU A 110 -0.12 22.62 0.63
N ASN A 111 0.71 23.64 0.36
CA ASN A 111 1.84 23.52 -0.56
C ASN A 111 3.10 22.87 0.05
N ILE A 112 3.14 22.52 1.35
CA ILE A 112 4.36 21.96 1.96
C ILE A 112 4.85 20.69 1.26
N CYS A 113 3.93 19.89 0.71
CA CYS A 113 4.22 18.64 -0.01
C CYS A 113 3.98 18.75 -1.53
N LYS A 114 3.86 19.96 -2.10
CA LYS A 114 3.44 20.16 -3.50
C LYS A 114 4.20 19.30 -4.52
N GLU A 115 5.50 19.18 -4.35
CA GLU A 115 6.40 18.46 -5.27
C GLU A 115 6.38 16.93 -5.06
N GLU A 116 5.80 16.45 -3.96
CA GLU A 116 5.86 15.05 -3.53
C GLU A 116 4.51 14.33 -3.68
N ILE A 117 3.41 15.08 -3.85
CA ILE A 117 2.09 14.51 -4.10
C ILE A 117 1.88 14.33 -5.61
N TYR A 118 1.67 13.09 -6.04
CA TYR A 118 1.43 12.74 -7.43
C TYR A 118 0.55 11.49 -7.52
N ASN A 119 -0.05 11.26 -8.70
CA ASN A 119 -0.74 10.01 -8.95
C ASN A 119 0.29 8.89 -9.17
N MET A 120 0.43 7.98 -8.20
CA MET A 120 1.31 6.81 -8.36
C MET A 120 0.76 5.91 -9.45
N GLU A 121 1.63 5.28 -10.23
CA GLU A 121 1.19 4.22 -11.13
C GLU A 121 0.87 2.93 -10.36
N GLU A 122 0.03 2.06 -10.92
CA GLU A 122 -0.37 0.80 -10.26
C GLU A 122 0.82 -0.06 -9.78
N PRO A 123 1.88 -0.29 -10.57
CA PRO A 123 3.03 -1.07 -10.11
C PRO A 123 3.73 -0.46 -8.89
N GLU A 124 3.86 0.87 -8.88
CA GLU A 124 4.50 1.63 -7.81
C GLU A 124 3.63 1.60 -6.54
N PHE A 125 2.34 1.94 -6.65
CA PHE A 125 1.41 1.92 -5.55
C PHE A 125 1.35 0.52 -4.90
N LYS A 126 1.27 -0.54 -5.71
CA LYS A 126 1.26 -1.92 -5.22
C LYS A 126 2.53 -2.26 -4.44
N ASN A 127 3.70 -1.82 -4.91
CA ASN A 127 4.95 -2.03 -4.18
C ASN A 127 4.96 -1.29 -2.84
N MET A 128 4.57 -0.01 -2.82
CA MET A 128 4.48 0.76 -1.57
C MET A 128 3.49 0.15 -0.59
N TYR A 129 2.33 -0.31 -1.09
CA TYR A 129 1.31 -0.97 -0.29
C TYR A 129 1.83 -2.26 0.36
N VAL A 130 2.51 -3.12 -0.41
CA VAL A 130 3.09 -4.36 0.12
C VAL A 130 4.17 -4.06 1.15
N LEU A 131 5.10 -3.15 0.87
CA LEU A 131 6.15 -2.76 1.82
C LEU A 131 5.58 -2.18 3.11
N ASN A 132 4.60 -1.28 3.02
CA ASN A 132 3.96 -0.69 4.18
C ASN A 132 3.26 -1.76 5.05
N ASN A 133 2.61 -2.74 4.42
CA ASN A 133 2.01 -3.86 5.13
C ASN A 133 3.06 -4.78 5.76
N MET A 134 4.17 -5.07 5.08
CA MET A 134 5.27 -5.85 5.67
C MET A 134 5.80 -5.19 6.95
N TYR A 135 6.02 -3.88 6.94
CA TYR A 135 6.44 -3.15 8.13
C TYR A 135 5.39 -3.16 9.24
N LYS A 136 4.10 -3.05 8.89
CA LYS A 136 3.01 -3.22 9.86
C LYS A 136 3.07 -4.60 10.52
N GLU A 137 3.18 -5.67 9.73
CA GLU A 137 3.23 -7.03 10.25
C GLU A 137 4.48 -7.30 11.10
N LEU A 138 5.65 -6.75 10.72
CA LEU A 138 6.86 -6.81 11.54
C LEU A 138 6.68 -6.13 12.90
N ASN A 139 6.06 -4.94 12.91
CA ASN A 139 5.83 -4.21 14.15
C ASN A 139 4.81 -4.92 15.05
N GLU A 140 3.75 -5.48 14.47
CA GLU A 140 2.75 -6.28 15.19
C GLU A 140 3.35 -7.58 15.75
N TYR A 141 4.19 -8.27 14.98
CA TYR A 141 4.94 -9.44 15.46
C TYR A 141 5.71 -9.10 16.74
N LYS A 142 6.51 -8.02 16.73
CA LYS A 142 7.28 -7.57 17.90
C LYS A 142 6.39 -7.26 19.10
N ALA A 143 5.28 -6.56 18.87
CA ALA A 143 4.36 -6.18 19.92
C ALA A 143 3.68 -7.40 20.57
N ASN A 144 3.37 -8.42 19.76
CA ASN A 144 2.62 -9.59 20.18
C ASN A 144 3.49 -10.75 20.71
N MET A 145 4.77 -10.84 20.33
CA MET A 145 5.61 -12.03 20.60
C MET A 145 5.64 -12.48 22.07
N ARG A 146 5.59 -11.53 23.02
CA ARG A 146 5.63 -11.84 24.46
C ARG A 146 4.26 -12.09 25.10
N LYS A 147 3.17 -11.65 24.47
CA LYS A 147 1.84 -11.59 25.09
C LYS A 147 0.79 -12.45 24.37
N ARG A 148 0.99 -12.64 23.07
CA ARG A 148 0.03 -13.11 22.08
C ARG A 148 0.78 -13.86 20.99
N TYR A 149 1.38 -14.98 21.36
CA TYR A 149 2.29 -15.73 20.50
C TYR A 149 1.62 -16.19 19.20
N SER A 150 0.36 -16.65 19.25
CA SER A 150 -0.38 -17.06 18.06
C SER A 150 -0.57 -15.90 17.07
N GLU A 151 -0.92 -14.72 17.57
CA GLU A 151 -1.07 -13.50 16.79
C GLU A 151 0.25 -13.08 16.17
N ALA A 152 1.34 -13.08 16.96
CA ALA A 152 2.69 -12.82 16.45
C ALA A 152 3.00 -13.77 15.27
N CYS A 153 2.74 -15.06 15.42
CA CYS A 153 2.95 -16.02 14.33
C CYS A 153 2.08 -15.76 13.10
N LYS A 154 0.85 -15.26 13.25
CA LYS A 154 0.04 -14.82 12.10
C LYS A 154 0.68 -13.64 11.39
N ASN A 155 1.17 -12.65 12.13
CA ASN A 155 1.87 -11.51 11.56
C ASN A 155 3.14 -11.94 10.80
N ALA A 156 3.90 -12.87 11.38
CA ALA A 156 5.11 -13.40 10.76
C ALA A 156 4.84 -14.14 9.44
N LYS A 157 3.82 -15.00 9.43
CA LYS A 157 3.37 -15.69 8.21
C LYS A 157 2.96 -14.70 7.12
N GLU A 158 2.16 -13.70 7.49
CA GLU A 158 1.68 -12.71 6.53
C GLU A 158 2.82 -11.87 5.94
N CYS A 159 3.80 -11.46 6.76
CA CYS A 159 4.96 -10.74 6.26
C CYS A 159 5.81 -11.58 5.30
N SER A 160 6.03 -12.87 5.58
CA SER A 160 6.73 -13.79 4.67
C SER A 160 6.00 -13.91 3.33
N ARG A 161 4.68 -14.13 3.38
CA ARG A 161 3.82 -14.18 2.18
C ARG A 161 3.92 -12.90 1.35
N LEU A 162 3.88 -11.73 2.00
CA LEU A 162 4.01 -10.44 1.34
C LEU A 162 5.40 -10.26 0.70
N TYR A 163 6.47 -10.61 1.40
CA TYR A 163 7.84 -10.59 0.86
C TYR A 163 7.95 -11.42 -0.42
N ASN A 164 7.53 -12.69 -0.34
CA ASN A 164 7.58 -13.65 -1.44
C ASN A 164 6.75 -13.19 -2.65
N SER A 165 5.69 -12.40 -2.42
CA SER A 165 4.83 -11.89 -3.49
C SER A 165 5.47 -10.85 -4.41
N ILE A 166 6.56 -10.19 -3.99
CA ILE A 166 7.20 -9.10 -4.76
C ILE A 166 8.70 -9.27 -4.98
N ILE A 167 9.39 -10.19 -4.28
CA ILE A 167 10.85 -10.34 -4.38
C ILE A 167 11.33 -10.76 -5.77
N SER A 168 10.48 -11.41 -6.58
CA SER A 168 10.84 -11.79 -7.97
C SER A 168 11.17 -10.58 -8.86
N LYS A 169 10.70 -9.37 -8.51
CA LYS A 169 11.02 -8.14 -9.23
C LYS A 169 12.51 -7.78 -9.15
N CYS A 170 13.21 -8.31 -8.14
CA CYS A 170 14.62 -8.05 -7.92
C CYS A 170 15.56 -8.88 -8.78
N VAL A 171 15.06 -9.78 -9.63
CA VAL A 171 15.90 -10.50 -10.59
C VAL A 171 16.51 -9.54 -11.62
N GLN A 172 15.70 -8.61 -12.14
CA GLN A 172 16.11 -7.70 -13.22
C GLN A 172 16.78 -6.44 -12.67
N GLU A 173 16.36 -5.94 -11.50
CA GLU A 173 16.83 -4.67 -10.95
C GLU A 173 17.25 -4.78 -9.48
N LYS A 174 18.34 -5.51 -9.21
CA LYS A 174 18.85 -5.77 -7.85
C LYS A 174 19.15 -4.51 -7.04
N THR A 175 19.55 -3.42 -7.71
CA THR A 175 19.91 -2.14 -7.09
C THR A 175 18.75 -1.14 -7.06
N SER A 176 17.56 -1.52 -7.50
CA SER A 176 16.38 -0.65 -7.38
C SER A 176 16.11 -0.35 -5.90
N SER A 177 15.55 0.84 -5.63
CA SER A 177 15.22 1.24 -4.26
C SER A 177 14.20 0.30 -3.59
N LEU A 178 13.40 -0.43 -4.38
CA LEU A 178 12.52 -1.50 -3.90
C LEU A 178 13.34 -2.69 -3.35
N CYS A 179 14.33 -3.15 -4.12
CA CYS A 179 15.12 -4.33 -3.78
C CYS A 179 16.08 -4.08 -2.61
N ILE A 180 16.62 -2.86 -2.52
CA ILE A 180 17.35 -2.41 -1.34
C ILE A 180 16.45 -2.49 -0.10
N GLU A 181 15.20 -2.03 -0.20
CA GLU A 181 14.27 -2.06 0.93
C GLU A 181 13.83 -3.47 1.31
N LEU A 182 13.62 -4.36 0.33
CA LEU A 182 13.36 -5.77 0.59
C LEU A 182 14.56 -6.46 1.25
N SER A 183 15.78 -6.13 0.85
CA SER A 183 17.00 -6.60 1.51
C SER A 183 17.06 -6.16 2.99
N ASN A 184 16.74 -4.88 3.25
CA ASN A 184 16.65 -4.36 4.62
C ASN A 184 15.61 -5.12 5.46
N ILE A 185 14.45 -5.42 4.88
CA ILE A 185 13.42 -6.21 5.55
C ILE A 185 13.92 -7.63 5.85
N ASN A 186 14.53 -8.32 4.87
CA ASN A 186 15.10 -9.65 5.08
C ASN A 186 16.17 -9.65 6.20
N ALA A 187 17.02 -8.62 6.26
CA ALA A 187 17.98 -8.47 7.34
C ALA A 187 17.30 -8.31 8.73
N LYS A 188 16.25 -7.47 8.83
CA LYS A 188 15.46 -7.30 10.07
C LYS A 188 14.83 -8.62 10.52
N ILE A 189 14.20 -9.32 9.58
CA ILE A 189 13.61 -10.65 9.73
C ILE A 189 14.62 -11.66 10.32
N ASN A 190 15.81 -11.75 9.72
CA ASN A 190 16.85 -12.68 10.17
C ASN A 190 17.40 -12.32 11.55
N ASN A 191 17.51 -11.02 11.85
CA ASN A 191 17.93 -10.53 13.17
C ASN A 191 16.88 -10.84 14.26
N GLU A 192 15.60 -10.70 13.94
CA GLU A 192 14.48 -10.96 14.86
C GLU A 192 14.27 -12.45 15.15
N GLY A 193 14.87 -13.33 14.35
CA GLY A 193 14.98 -14.75 14.66
C GLY A 193 13.67 -15.54 14.56
N TRP A 194 12.61 -14.97 13.98
CA TRP A 194 11.33 -15.66 13.77
C TRP A 194 11.42 -16.88 12.83
N MET A 195 12.55 -17.06 12.13
CA MET A 195 12.90 -18.21 11.26
C MET A 195 14.03 -19.09 11.83
N LYS A 196 14.57 -18.81 13.03
CA LYS A 196 15.70 -19.58 13.60
C LYS A 196 15.21 -20.82 14.34
N GLN A 197 15.65 -22.02 13.93
CA GLN A 197 15.36 -23.29 14.60
C GLN A 197 15.58 -23.22 16.13
N GLY A 198 14.54 -23.54 16.90
CA GLY A 198 14.51 -23.51 18.38
C GLY A 198 13.07 -23.47 18.94
N ASN A 199 12.90 -23.55 20.27
CA ASN A 199 11.60 -23.75 20.96
C ASN A 199 10.53 -22.63 20.82
N TYR A 200 10.80 -21.56 20.06
CA TYR A 200 9.86 -20.43 19.87
C TYR A 200 9.57 -20.12 18.39
N VAL A 201 9.88 -21.04 17.46
CA VAL A 201 9.59 -20.86 16.04
C VAL A 201 8.10 -20.99 15.75
N CYS A 202 7.56 -19.98 15.10
CA CYS A 202 6.22 -20.03 14.57
C CYS A 202 6.10 -21.14 13.52
N ASN A 203 5.32 -22.18 13.84
CA ASN A 203 5.14 -23.32 12.94
C ASN A 203 4.46 -22.92 11.62
N GLY A 204 4.99 -23.42 10.50
CA GLY A 204 4.40 -23.24 9.16
C GLY A 204 4.55 -21.82 8.62
N ILE A 205 5.64 -21.12 8.94
CA ILE A 205 6.08 -19.94 8.19
C ILE A 205 6.74 -20.41 6.89
N GLU A 206 6.32 -19.85 5.76
CA GLU A 206 7.01 -20.04 4.49
C GLU A 206 8.43 -19.45 4.57
N ALA A 207 9.42 -20.18 4.06
CA ALA A 207 10.76 -19.64 3.93
C ALA A 207 10.75 -18.40 3.02
N LEU A 208 11.60 -17.42 3.34
CA LEU A 208 11.82 -16.30 2.43
C LEU A 208 12.58 -16.78 1.21
N LEU A 209 12.02 -16.51 0.04
CA LEU A 209 12.60 -16.89 -1.23
C LEU A 209 13.69 -15.90 -1.65
N SER A 210 14.72 -16.40 -2.33
CA SER A 210 15.53 -15.56 -3.20
C SER A 210 14.69 -14.97 -4.34
N ALA A 211 15.18 -13.90 -4.95
CA ALA A 211 14.54 -13.29 -6.11
C ALA A 211 14.41 -14.31 -7.26
N GLU A 212 15.45 -15.11 -7.47
CA GLU A 212 15.52 -16.15 -8.50
C GLU A 212 14.50 -17.28 -8.25
N GLU A 213 14.36 -17.76 -7.00
CA GLU A 213 13.36 -18.78 -6.63
C GLU A 213 11.92 -18.28 -6.85
N ALA A 214 11.62 -17.05 -6.40
CA ALA A 214 10.30 -16.46 -6.59
C ALA A 214 9.98 -16.22 -8.07
N TYR A 215 10.97 -15.81 -8.86
CA TYR A 215 10.82 -15.62 -10.30
C TYR A 215 10.54 -16.95 -11.01
N ALA A 216 11.28 -18.02 -10.67
CA ALA A 216 11.05 -19.34 -11.22
C ALA A 216 9.65 -19.89 -10.90
N MET A 217 9.16 -19.68 -9.66
CA MET A 217 7.80 -20.09 -9.27
C MET A 217 6.71 -19.31 -10.01
N ASN A 218 6.89 -18.00 -10.18
CA ASN A 218 5.95 -17.18 -10.96
C ASN A 218 5.89 -17.62 -12.44
N GLY A 219 7.03 -18.00 -13.03
CA GLY A 219 7.09 -18.58 -14.37
C GLY A 219 6.33 -19.91 -14.49
N LYS A 220 6.51 -20.83 -13.52
CA LYS A 220 5.79 -22.11 -13.47
C LYS A 220 4.27 -21.93 -13.34
N ASN A 221 3.84 -21.01 -12.48
CA ASN A 221 2.43 -20.71 -12.28
C ASN A 221 1.80 -20.15 -13.58
N LYS A 222 2.48 -19.22 -14.26
CA LYS A 222 2.01 -18.65 -15.53
C LYS A 222 1.84 -19.72 -16.61
N ASN A 223 2.78 -20.67 -16.72
CA ASN A 223 2.67 -21.79 -17.65
C ASN A 223 1.49 -22.71 -17.30
N THR A 224 1.22 -22.96 -16.01
CA THR A 224 0.09 -23.77 -15.56
C THR A 224 -1.26 -23.15 -15.94
N TYR A 225 -1.41 -21.83 -15.76
CA TYR A 225 -2.61 -21.10 -16.19
C TYR A 225 -2.81 -21.13 -17.70
N LEU A 226 -1.74 -20.98 -18.49
CA LEU A 226 -1.80 -21.10 -19.95
C LEU A 226 -2.23 -22.50 -20.41
N ILE A 227 -1.74 -23.56 -19.75
CA ILE A 227 -2.13 -24.93 -20.06
C ILE A 227 -3.63 -25.14 -19.75
N HIS A 228 -4.12 -24.63 -18.61
CA HIS A 228 -5.54 -24.72 -18.25
C HIS A 228 -6.44 -23.92 -19.22
N SER A 229 -6.04 -22.72 -19.63
CA SER A 229 -6.85 -21.91 -20.57
C SER A 229 -6.94 -22.54 -21.96
N ILE A 230 -5.85 -23.13 -22.46
CA ILE A 230 -5.83 -23.87 -23.72
C ILE A 230 -6.76 -25.09 -23.63
N SER A 231 -6.69 -25.86 -22.53
CA SER A 231 -7.52 -27.04 -22.32
C SER A 231 -9.03 -26.72 -22.34
N ILE A 232 -9.46 -25.65 -21.66
CA ILE A 232 -10.86 -25.21 -21.66
C ILE A 232 -11.30 -24.76 -23.06
N SER A 233 -10.42 -24.06 -23.79
CA SER A 233 -10.72 -23.58 -25.14
C SER A 233 -10.93 -24.73 -26.13
N VAL A 234 -10.13 -25.80 -26.03
CA VAL A 234 -10.27 -27.02 -26.85
C VAL A 234 -11.58 -27.75 -26.53
N LEU A 235 -11.96 -27.83 -25.26
CA LEU A 235 -13.25 -28.42 -24.85
C LEU A 235 -14.44 -27.64 -25.40
N MET A 236 -14.39 -26.30 -25.35
CA MET A 236 -15.45 -25.44 -25.89
C MET A 236 -15.59 -25.57 -27.41
N LEU A 237 -14.47 -25.64 -28.14
CA LEU A 237 -14.46 -25.89 -29.59
C LEU A 237 -15.00 -27.29 -29.94
N GLY A 238 -14.62 -28.32 -29.17
CA GLY A 238 -15.13 -29.68 -29.36
C GLY A 238 -16.64 -29.77 -29.16
N ILE A 239 -17.17 -29.14 -28.10
CA ILE A 239 -18.61 -29.07 -27.84
C ILE A 239 -19.33 -28.32 -28.96
N PHE A 240 -18.78 -27.19 -29.42
CA PHE A 240 -19.35 -26.42 -30.53
C PHE A 240 -19.43 -27.23 -31.83
N LEU A 241 -18.38 -28.00 -32.16
CA LEU A 241 -18.37 -28.89 -33.33
C LEU A 241 -19.38 -30.04 -33.20
N ILE A 242 -19.55 -30.60 -32.00
CA ILE A 242 -20.57 -31.61 -31.72
C ILE A 242 -21.97 -31.02 -31.97
N PHE A 243 -22.25 -29.81 -31.46
CA PHE A 243 -23.52 -29.13 -31.72
C PHE A 243 -23.77 -28.93 -33.22
N LEU A 244 -22.76 -28.55 -33.99
CA LEU A 244 -22.89 -28.39 -35.46
C LEU A 244 -23.17 -29.71 -36.20
N ILE A 245 -22.72 -30.85 -35.67
CA ILE A 245 -22.96 -32.17 -36.25
C ILE A 245 -24.38 -32.67 -35.92
N PHE A 246 -24.84 -32.47 -34.67
CA PHE A 246 -26.13 -32.98 -34.21
C PHE A 246 -27.33 -32.08 -34.54
N TYR A 247 -27.11 -30.79 -34.82
CA TYR A 247 -28.17 -29.84 -35.23
C TYR A 247 -28.17 -29.54 -36.73
N LYS A 248 -27.76 -30.50 -37.57
CA LYS A 248 -27.85 -30.39 -39.02
C LYS A 248 -29.12 -31.03 -39.56
#